data_AF-A0A382K3Q9-F1
#
_entry.id   AF-A0A382K3Q9-F1
#
_cell.length_a   1.000
_cell.length_b   1.000
_cell.length_c   1.000
_cell.angle_alpha   90.00
_cell.angle_beta   90.00
_cell.angle_gamma   90.00
#
_symmetry.space_group_name_H-M   'P 1'
#
loop_
_entity.id
_entity.type
_entity.pdbx_description
1 polymer ?
#
loop_
_entity_poly.entity_id
_entity_poly.type
_entity_poly.pdbx_seq_one_letter_code
_entity_poly.pdbx_strand_id
1 'polypeptide(L)'
;FSSSGAGCGVVNNAIEKIIDRKFEGTGSHISTMYKDLSIVLDMAREMGVPLFTASTAFQLFQAGTAKYPDGDNWTVTRVIEEIIDAQLKR
;
A
#
# COMPACT_ATOMS: atom_id res chain seq x y z
N PHE A 1 -3.44 -18.47 -7.42
CA PHE A 1 -3.87 -17.32 -8.24
C PHE A 1 -2.71 -16.91 -9.15
N SER A 2 -3.02 -16.64 -10.43
CA SER A 2 -2.14 -16.43 -11.62
C SER A 2 -1.18 -17.59 -11.98
N SER A 3 -1.54 -18.37 -13.01
CA SER A 3 -0.67 -19.35 -13.69
C SER A 3 0.03 -18.75 -14.93
N SER A 4 -0.01 -17.43 -15.08
CA SER A 4 0.57 -16.72 -16.22
C SER A 4 1.95 -16.16 -15.89
N GLY A 5 2.77 -15.92 -16.91
CA GLY A 5 4.08 -15.26 -16.77
C GLY A 5 4.02 -13.83 -16.20
N ALA A 6 2.82 -13.26 -16.03
CA ALA A 6 2.59 -11.97 -15.36
C ALA A 6 2.24 -12.13 -13.86
N GLY A 7 2.42 -13.32 -13.28
CA GLY A 7 2.23 -13.55 -11.85
C GLY A 7 3.15 -12.67 -11.00
N CYS A 8 2.58 -11.90 -10.08
CA CYS A 8 3.33 -11.07 -9.14
C CYS A 8 3.07 -11.56 -7.72
N GLY A 9 4.13 -12.02 -7.03
CA GLY A 9 4.03 -12.50 -5.64
C GLY A 9 3.44 -11.45 -4.69
N VAL A 10 3.77 -10.17 -4.89
CA VAL A 10 3.23 -9.05 -4.11
C VAL A 10 1.72 -8.93 -4.29
N VAL A 11 1.24 -8.96 -5.54
CA VAL A 11 -0.19 -8.86 -5.85
C VAL A 11 -0.95 -10.07 -5.30
N ASN A 12 -0.43 -11.28 -5.50
CA ASN A 12 -1.06 -12.50 -5.01
C ASN A 12 -1.18 -12.49 -3.48
N ASN A 13 -0.13 -12.09 -2.76
CA ASN A 13 -0.17 -11.96 -1.31
C ASN A 13 -1.16 -10.86 -0.87
N ALA A 14 -1.07 -9.66 -1.45
CA ALA A 14 -1.92 -8.54 -1.08
C ALA A 14 -3.42 -8.85 -1.31
N ILE A 15 -3.79 -9.37 -2.49
CA ILE A 15 -5.18 -9.71 -2.82
C ILE A 15 -5.75 -10.73 -1.84
N GLU A 16 -4.99 -11.77 -1.47
CA GLU A 16 -5.44 -12.76 -0.48
C GLU A 16 -5.79 -12.08 0.84
N LYS A 17 -4.91 -11.20 1.36
CA LYS A 17 -5.14 -10.50 2.63
C LYS A 17 -6.28 -9.50 2.56
N ILE A 18 -6.43 -8.78 1.44
CA ILE A 18 -7.53 -7.83 1.21
C ILE A 18 -8.88 -8.57 1.20
N ILE A 19 -8.98 -9.64 0.41
CA ILE A 19 -10.23 -10.42 0.27
C ILE A 19 -10.60 -11.08 1.61
N ASP A 20 -9.61 -11.61 2.33
CA ASP A 20 -9.82 -12.19 3.66
C ASP A 20 -9.97 -11.14 4.79
N ARG A 21 -9.90 -9.84 4.45
CA ARG A 21 -9.96 -8.71 5.39
C ARG A 21 -8.92 -8.77 6.53
N LYS A 22 -7.75 -9.38 6.28
CA LYS A 22 -6.66 -9.53 7.25
C LYS A 22 -5.72 -8.35 7.14
N PHE A 23 -5.99 -7.25 7.83
CA PHE A 23 -5.24 -5.98 7.68
C PHE A 23 -4.11 -5.75 8.69
N GLU A 24 -3.97 -6.58 9.71
CA GLU A 24 -3.01 -6.39 10.81
C GLU A 24 -2.33 -7.72 11.15
N GLY A 25 -1.14 -7.65 11.77
CA GLY A 25 -0.45 -8.81 12.32
C GLY A 25 0.14 -9.78 11.28
N THR A 26 0.51 -9.27 10.11
CA THR A 26 0.96 -10.10 8.97
C THR A 26 2.39 -9.83 8.51
N GLY A 27 3.06 -8.86 9.14
CA GLY A 27 4.50 -8.62 8.99
C GLY A 27 4.88 -7.58 7.94
N SER A 28 3.96 -6.70 7.52
CA SER A 28 4.24 -5.65 6.53
C SER A 28 3.69 -4.31 6.98
N HIS A 29 4.13 -3.86 8.16
CA HIS A 29 3.54 -2.72 8.86
C HIS A 29 3.57 -1.42 8.03
N ILE A 30 2.44 -0.72 7.98
CA ILE A 30 2.19 0.42 7.08
C ILE A 30 3.17 1.59 7.31
N SER A 31 3.59 1.80 8.56
CA SER A 31 4.60 2.82 8.91
C SER A 31 5.97 2.55 8.29
N THR A 32 6.31 1.28 8.01
CA THR A 32 7.58 0.91 7.37
C THR A 32 7.60 1.42 5.94
N MET A 33 6.54 1.16 5.18
CA MET A 33 6.42 1.62 3.79
C MET A 33 6.30 3.13 3.69
N TYR A 34 5.56 3.77 4.61
CA TYR A 34 5.52 5.22 4.70
C TYR A 34 6.92 5.82 4.88
N LYS A 35 7.71 5.27 5.82
CA LYS A 35 9.11 5.69 6.06
C LYS A 35 9.99 5.42 4.84
N ASP A 36 9.89 4.26 4.19
CA ASP A 36 10.68 3.94 3.00
C ASP A 36 10.36 4.90 1.83
N LEU A 37 9.07 5.21 1.61
CA LEU A 37 8.65 6.16 0.59
C LEU A 37 9.10 7.60 0.90
N SER A 38 9.10 8.04 2.16
CA SER A 38 9.67 9.34 2.54
C SER A 38 11.13 9.45 2.10
N ILE A 39 11.95 8.45 2.43
CA ILE A 39 13.38 8.41 2.09
C ILE A 39 13.58 8.42 0.56
N VAL A 40 12.79 7.61 -0.17
CA VAL A 40 12.86 7.54 -1.64
C VAL A 40 12.52 8.88 -2.28
N LEU A 41 11.49 9.58 -1.78
CA LEU A 41 11.07 10.87 -2.34
C LEU A 41 12.04 12.00 -2.01
N ASP A 42 12.66 11.98 -0.83
CA ASP A 42 13.71 12.94 -0.48
C ASP A 42 14.96 12.75 -1.37
N MET A 43 15.41 11.51 -1.56
CA MET A 43 16.51 11.20 -2.48
C MET A 43 16.17 11.59 -3.93
N ALA A 44 14.95 11.34 -4.39
CA ALA A 44 14.49 11.74 -5.72
C ALA A 44 14.53 13.27 -5.89
N ARG A 45 14.19 14.03 -4.84
CA ARG A 45 14.29 15.50 -4.82
C ARG A 45 15.74 15.97 -4.94
N GLU A 46 16.66 15.37 -4.20
CA GLU A 46 18.10 15.68 -4.29
C GLU A 46 18.68 15.41 -5.68
N MET A 47 18.21 14.36 -6.34
CA MET A 47 18.64 13.98 -7.69
C MET A 47 17.90 14.73 -8.81
N GLY A 48 16.86 15.50 -8.50
CA GLY A 48 16.02 16.17 -9.50
C GLY A 48 15.21 15.21 -10.38
N VAL A 49 14.89 14.00 -9.88
CA VAL A 49 14.17 12.95 -10.63
C VAL A 49 12.71 12.87 -10.18
N PRO A 50 11.72 12.90 -11.10
CA PRO A 50 10.32 12.78 -10.72
C PRO A 50 9.91 11.33 -10.47
N LEU A 51 9.20 11.08 -9.36
CA LEU A 51 8.60 9.78 -9.02
C LEU A 51 7.08 9.89 -8.81
N PHE A 52 6.33 10.12 -9.89
CA PHE A 52 4.89 10.41 -9.81
C PHE A 52 4.08 9.30 -9.11
N THR A 53 4.30 8.04 -9.49
CA THR A 53 3.57 6.91 -8.91
C THR A 53 3.94 6.68 -7.44
N ALA A 54 5.23 6.80 -7.09
CA ALA A 54 5.68 6.69 -5.69
C ALA A 54 5.13 7.85 -4.84
N SER A 55 5.04 9.06 -5.41
CA SER A 55 4.47 10.23 -4.74
C SER A 55 2.98 10.03 -4.44
N THR A 56 2.24 9.44 -5.38
CA THR A 56 0.83 9.10 -5.19
C THR A 56 0.68 8.02 -4.11
N ALA A 57 1.50 6.96 -4.19
CA ALA A 57 1.51 5.91 -3.16
C ALA A 57 1.83 6.50 -1.78
N PHE A 58 2.80 7.41 -1.68
CA PHE A 58 3.17 8.07 -0.43
C PHE A 58 1.98 8.76 0.23
N GLN A 59 1.16 9.48 -0.54
CA GLN A 59 -0.05 10.13 -0.02
C GLN A 59 -1.09 9.11 0.48
N LEU A 60 -1.24 7.98 -0.21
CA LEU A 60 -2.10 6.89 0.25
C LEU A 60 -1.59 6.26 1.55
N PHE A 61 -0.29 6.01 1.66
CA PHE A 61 0.35 5.49 2.88
C PHE A 61 0.32 6.52 4.03
N GLN A 62 0.40 7.82 3.73
CA GLN A 62 0.23 8.88 4.71
C GLN A 62 -1.20 8.89 5.30
N ALA A 63 -2.21 8.85 4.44
CA ALA A 63 -3.61 8.74 4.88
C ALA A 63 -3.86 7.44 5.65
N GLY A 64 -3.26 6.34 5.18
CA GLY A 64 -3.35 5.03 5.82
C GLY A 64 -2.73 5.01 7.21
N THR A 65 -1.50 5.52 7.39
CA THR A 65 -0.84 5.59 8.70
C THR A 65 -1.62 6.46 9.70
N ALA A 66 -2.27 7.53 9.24
CA ALA A 66 -3.08 8.39 10.10
C ALA A 66 -4.39 7.72 10.56
N LYS A 67 -5.07 6.96 9.67
CA LYS A 67 -6.35 6.31 9.97
C LYS A 67 -6.20 4.92 10.60
N TYR A 68 -5.13 4.22 10.26
CA TYR A 68 -4.90 2.82 10.56
C TYR A 68 -3.45 2.59 11.02
N PRO A 69 -3.06 3.13 12.18
CA PRO A 69 -1.67 3.15 12.62
C PRO A 69 -1.06 1.77 12.80
N ASP A 70 -1.86 0.78 13.19
CA ASP A 70 -1.42 -0.61 13.45
C ASP A 70 -1.57 -1.54 12.23
N GLY A 71 -2.01 -0.99 11.10
CA GLY A 71 -2.25 -1.73 9.87
C GLY A 71 -0.98 -2.19 9.17
N ASP A 72 -1.11 -3.23 8.36
CA ASP A 72 -0.14 -3.64 7.36
C ASP A 72 -0.42 -2.97 6.00
N ASN A 73 0.50 -3.06 5.05
CA ASN A 73 0.53 -2.29 3.80
C ASN A 73 -0.76 -2.31 2.99
N TRP A 74 -1.45 -3.45 2.91
CA TRP A 74 -2.70 -3.58 2.15
C TRP A 74 -3.89 -2.89 2.81
N THR A 75 -3.74 -2.36 4.03
CA THR A 75 -4.70 -1.45 4.67
C THR A 75 -4.92 -0.18 3.86
N VAL A 76 -3.97 0.22 3.01
CA VAL A 76 -4.16 1.28 2.01
C VAL A 76 -5.40 1.03 1.14
N THR A 77 -5.79 -0.23 0.92
CA THR A 77 -7.05 -0.56 0.22
C THR A 77 -8.24 0.08 0.91
N ARG A 78 -8.31 0.09 2.25
CA ARG A 78 -9.42 0.68 3.01
C ARG A 78 -9.52 2.19 2.78
N VAL A 79 -8.39 2.88 2.60
CA VAL A 79 -8.38 4.31 2.23
C VAL A 79 -9.08 4.52 0.89
N ILE A 80 -8.82 3.65 -0.09
CA ILE A 80 -9.48 3.70 -1.40
C ILE A 80 -10.97 3.33 -1.28
N GLU A 81 -11.30 2.26 -0.52
CA GLU A 81 -12.67 1.82 -0.30
C GLU A 81 -13.56 2.93 0.30
N GLU A 82 -13.00 3.73 1.21
CA GLU A 82 -13.69 4.90 1.79
C GLU A 82 -13.89 6.04 0.78
N ILE A 83 -12.92 6.28 -0.11
CA ILE A 83 -13.03 7.32 -1.15
C ILE A 83 -14.17 6.99 -2.11
N ILE A 84 -14.33 5.70 -2.45
CA ILE A 84 -15.30 5.25 -3.46
C ILE A 84 -16.62 4.75 -2.86
N ASP A 85 -16.74 4.70 -1.54
CA ASP A 85 -17.87 4.10 -0.80
C ASP A 85 -18.21 2.67 -1.26
N ALA A 86 -17.17 1.86 -1.51
CA ALA A 86 -17.33 0.48 -1.96
C ALA A 86 -16.17 -0.39 -1.45
N GLN A 87 -16.48 -1.63 -1.08
CA GLN A 87 -15.52 -2.59 -0.53
C GLN A 87 -15.36 -3.80 -1.43
N LEU A 88 -14.13 -4.34 -1.49
CA LEU A 88 -13.90 -5.62 -2.15
C LEU A 88 -14.45 -6.75 -1.28
N LYS A 89 -15.35 -7.55 -1.85
CA LYS A 89 -15.93 -8.75 -1.24
C LYS A 89 -15.64 -9.96 -2.13
N ARG A 90 -15.66 -11.16 -1.53
CA ARG A 90 -15.58 -12.43 -2.29
C ARG A 90 -16.77 -12.58 -3.22
#